data_AF-A0A8X7RZE7-F1
#
_entry.id   AF-A0A8X7RZE7-F1
#
_cell.length_a   1.000
_cell.length_b   1.000
_cell.length_c   1.000
_cell.angle_alpha   90.00
_cell.angle_beta   90.00
_cell.angle_gamma   90.00
#
_symmetry.space_group_name_H-M   'P 1'
#
loop_
_entity.id
_entity.type
_entity.pdbx_description
1 polymer ?
#
loop_
_entity_poly.entity_id
_entity_poly.type
_entity_poly.pdbx_seq_one_letter_code
_entity_poly.pdbx_strand_id
1 'polypeptide(L)'
;MTPKIKLLIWKIKHGALPVGEVLRARQIIPNSKCIRCDCSETIIHLFFHCEFARKVWELIPVSGGFNCDQVVNFDAAWKSALQATVLPPIGLADTSLAPWIISSIWTARNFLIFQKRQFSAQETMVKEICDAKEWKSAQSTLSPPTRNTIYPPIRHNYEFTCRSDAAWKKELNSGGVAWSFYNSSGERINSHSEPVAFMEHAIALQLGSVIFESDSLQLVAAIVGDSSFSEIHEILSDIRILSTAFVSISFRFIHRENLKFEDSIAKQALSRFVVTRFNQAI
;
A
#
# COMPACT_ATOMS: atom_id res chain seq x y z
N MET A 1 12.27 -4.60 5.65
CA MET A 1 11.78 -3.25 5.27
C MET A 1 11.41 -3.20 3.79
N THR A 2 10.42 -2.40 3.42
CA THR A 2 9.92 -2.27 2.04
C THR A 2 10.84 -1.45 1.12
N PRO A 3 10.74 -1.57 -0.21
CA PRO A 3 11.52 -0.75 -1.16
C PRO A 3 11.33 0.76 -0.96
N LYS A 4 10.12 1.20 -0.62
CA LYS A 4 9.80 2.60 -0.31
C LYS A 4 10.60 3.14 0.87
N ILE A 5 10.73 2.35 1.94
CA ILE A 5 11.53 2.71 3.11
C ILE A 5 13.02 2.72 2.76
N LYS A 6 13.52 1.75 1.98
CA LYS A 6 14.92 1.76 1.50
C LYS A 6 15.25 3.03 0.74
N LEU A 7 14.36 3.46 -0.16
CA LEU A 7 14.53 4.71 -0.92
C LEU A 7 14.50 5.94 0.01
N LEU A 8 13.63 5.95 1.01
CA LEU A 8 13.59 7.03 2.01
C LEU A 8 14.92 7.14 2.75
N ILE A 9 15.45 6.03 3.28
CA ILE A 9 16.75 6.01 3.96
C ILE A 9 17.88 6.45 3.02
N TRP A 10 17.87 5.99 1.77
CA TRP A 10 18.83 6.45 0.76
C TRP A 10 18.77 7.97 0.57
N LYS A 11 17.58 8.55 0.44
CA LYS A 11 17.39 10.00 0.31
C LYS A 11 17.90 10.76 1.53
N ILE A 12 17.70 10.23 2.73
CA ILE A 12 18.20 10.81 3.96
C ILE A 12 19.73 10.88 3.95
N LYS A 13 20.39 9.75 3.65
CA LYS A 13 21.86 9.66 3.63
C LYS A 13 22.52 10.57 2.58
N HIS A 14 21.82 10.84 1.48
CA HIS A 14 22.33 11.70 0.41
C HIS A 14 21.85 13.15 0.53
N GLY A 15 21.20 13.54 1.64
CA GLY A 15 20.67 14.90 1.80
C GLY A 15 19.62 15.30 0.75
N ALA A 16 19.01 14.32 0.08
CA ALA A 16 18.05 14.54 -1.00
C ALA A 16 16.59 14.64 -0.50
N LEU A 17 16.39 14.48 0.82
CA LEU A 17 15.06 14.58 1.42
C LEU A 17 14.61 16.05 1.46
N PRO A 18 13.38 16.38 1.02
CA PRO A 18 12.88 17.75 0.98
C PRO A 18 12.44 18.24 2.36
N VAL A 19 13.40 18.37 3.28
CA VAL A 19 13.25 19.02 4.58
C VAL A 19 13.41 20.53 4.43
N GLY A 20 12.95 21.30 5.43
CA GLY A 20 12.93 22.76 5.38
C GLY A 20 14.25 23.40 4.99
N GLU A 21 15.38 22.94 5.53
CA GLU A 21 16.70 23.48 5.16
C GLU A 21 17.07 23.21 3.70
N VAL A 22 16.79 22.00 3.19
CA VAL A 22 17.07 21.63 1.79
C VAL A 22 16.16 22.40 0.84
N LEU A 23 14.88 22.57 1.19
CA LEU A 23 13.93 23.36 0.40
C LEU A 23 14.29 24.84 0.39
N ARG A 24 14.74 25.40 1.51
CA ARG A 24 15.24 26.77 1.60
C ARG A 24 16.51 26.97 0.79
N ALA A 25 17.46 26.03 0.87
CA ALA A 25 18.69 26.06 0.07
C ALA A 25 18.41 26.04 -1.45
N ARG A 26 17.31 25.40 -1.86
CA ARG A 26 16.80 25.39 -3.24
C ARG A 26 15.87 26.57 -3.58
N GLN A 27 15.71 27.53 -2.67
CA GLN A 27 14.84 28.71 -2.83
C GLN A 27 13.36 28.37 -3.09
N ILE A 28 12.89 27.19 -2.66
CA ILE A 28 11.50 26.75 -2.84
C ILE A 28 10.59 27.33 -1.74
N ILE A 29 11.12 27.49 -0.52
CA ILE A 29 10.39 28.05 0.62
C ILE A 29 11.22 29.15 1.30
N PRO A 30 10.55 30.16 1.89
CA PRO A 30 11.22 31.31 2.48
C PRO A 30 11.84 31.02 3.86
N ASN A 31 11.28 30.07 4.61
CA ASN A 31 11.79 29.67 5.93
C ASN A 31 12.03 28.17 5.99
N SER A 32 13.01 27.74 6.78
CA SER A 32 13.31 26.33 7.02
C SER A 32 12.69 25.84 8.32
N LYS A 33 11.58 26.42 8.79
CA LYS A 33 11.07 26.12 10.13
C LYS A 33 10.29 24.81 10.17
N CYS A 34 10.42 24.08 11.26
CA CYS A 34 9.70 22.86 11.56
C CYS A 34 8.24 23.19 11.85
N ILE A 35 7.33 22.52 11.15
CA ILE A 35 5.88 22.75 11.29
C ILE A 35 5.32 22.42 12.68
N ARG A 36 6.07 21.68 13.53
CA ARG A 36 5.63 21.28 14.87
C ARG A 36 6.19 22.14 16.01
N CYS A 37 7.43 22.59 15.91
CA CYS A 37 8.11 23.28 17.03
C CYS A 37 8.84 24.56 16.62
N ASP A 38 8.66 25.04 15.38
CA ASP A 38 9.17 26.31 14.84
C ASP A 38 10.71 26.47 14.80
N CYS A 39 11.48 25.48 15.26
CA CYS A 39 12.94 25.39 15.11
C CYS A 39 13.37 25.11 13.66
N SER A 40 14.67 25.21 13.32
CA SER A 40 15.15 24.84 11.97
C SER A 40 14.93 23.34 11.68
N GLU A 41 14.20 23.03 10.60
CA GLU A 41 13.89 21.69 10.10
C GLU A 41 15.07 21.13 9.30
N THR A 42 16.04 20.60 10.04
CA THR A 42 17.13 19.77 9.52
C THR A 42 16.69 18.31 9.46
N ILE A 43 17.45 17.44 8.76
CA ILE A 43 17.21 15.99 8.78
C ILE A 43 17.31 15.44 10.22
N ILE A 44 18.33 15.84 10.96
CA ILE A 44 18.55 15.37 12.33
C ILE A 44 17.45 15.88 13.24
N HIS A 45 17.06 17.14 13.07
CA HIS A 45 15.96 17.72 13.82
C HIS A 45 14.66 16.96 13.56
N LEU A 46 14.30 16.75 12.29
CA LEU A 46 13.06 16.09 11.92
C LEU A 46 12.92 14.68 12.53
N PHE A 47 14.00 13.91 12.52
CA PHE A 47 13.96 12.49 12.93
C PHE A 47 14.34 12.23 14.39
N PHE A 48 15.05 13.13 15.07
CA PHE A 48 15.57 12.88 16.41
C PHE A 48 15.32 14.04 17.39
N HIS A 49 15.67 15.29 17.05
CA HIS A 49 15.60 16.39 18.03
C HIS A 49 14.23 17.06 18.14
N CYS A 50 13.34 16.89 17.17
CA CYS A 50 11.99 17.44 17.24
C CYS A 50 11.26 16.81 18.43
N GLU A 51 10.54 17.63 19.22
CA GLU A 51 9.82 17.17 20.40
C GLU A 51 8.87 16.01 20.08
N PHE A 52 8.22 16.06 18.93
CA PHE A 52 7.37 14.98 18.44
C PHE A 52 8.17 13.69 18.17
N ALA A 53 9.30 13.79 17.46
CA ALA A 53 10.13 12.64 17.14
C ALA A 53 10.67 12.00 18.42
N ARG A 54 11.15 12.81 19.38
CA ARG A 54 11.62 12.35 20.69
C ARG A 54 10.54 11.56 21.44
N LYS A 55 9.31 12.08 21.51
CA LYS A 55 8.18 11.35 22.11
C LYS A 55 7.90 10.03 21.40
N VAL A 56 8.00 9.96 20.08
CA VAL A 56 7.84 8.71 19.33
C VAL A 56 8.92 7.70 19.74
N TRP A 57 10.19 8.10 19.75
CA TRP A 57 11.30 7.21 20.18
C TRP A 57 11.20 6.77 21.63
N GLU A 58 10.75 7.63 22.55
CA GLU A 58 10.54 7.32 23.97
C GLU A 58 9.43 6.29 24.21
N LEU A 59 8.40 6.25 23.36
CA LEU A 59 7.27 5.32 23.50
C LEU A 59 7.60 3.88 23.07
N ILE A 60 8.77 3.66 22.49
CA ILE A 60 9.14 2.35 21.94
C ILE A 60 9.91 1.57 22.99
N PRO A 61 9.47 0.36 23.34
CA PRO A 61 10.14 -0.44 24.36
C PRO A 61 11.37 -1.12 23.75
N VAL A 62 12.44 -0.35 23.59
CA VAL A 62 13.78 -0.85 23.23
C VAL A 62 14.64 -1.04 24.48
N SER A 63 15.44 -2.10 24.50
CA SER A 63 16.37 -2.37 25.60
C SER A 63 17.42 -1.27 25.68
N GLY A 64 17.56 -0.65 26.87
CA GLY A 64 18.47 0.47 27.10
C GLY A 64 17.95 1.85 26.66
N GLY A 65 16.75 1.93 26.07
CA GLY A 65 16.19 3.18 25.55
C GLY A 65 16.90 3.70 24.29
N PHE A 66 16.38 4.77 23.71
CA PHE A 66 17.05 5.50 22.62
C PHE A 66 17.17 6.97 23.00
N ASN A 67 18.40 7.44 23.24
CA ASN A 67 18.64 8.82 23.64
C ASN A 67 18.81 9.73 22.41
N CYS A 68 17.74 10.44 22.07
CA CYS A 68 17.74 11.40 20.95
C CYS A 68 18.65 12.62 21.18
N ASP A 69 18.95 13.00 22.43
CA ASP A 69 19.69 14.22 22.74
C ASP A 69 21.19 14.07 22.46
N GLN A 70 21.70 12.85 22.44
CA GLN A 70 23.10 12.55 22.09
C GLN A 70 23.34 12.40 20.59
N VAL A 71 22.29 12.55 19.76
CA VAL A 71 22.40 12.38 18.31
C VAL A 71 23.08 13.59 17.67
N VAL A 72 24.33 13.40 17.24
CA VAL A 72 25.11 14.43 16.50
C VAL A 72 25.06 14.20 14.99
N ASN A 73 24.95 12.96 14.55
CA ASN A 73 24.93 12.60 13.13
C ASN A 73 23.95 11.46 12.85
N PHE A 74 23.35 11.49 11.65
CA PHE A 74 22.32 10.52 11.27
C PHE A 74 22.87 9.10 11.19
N ASP A 75 24.07 8.88 10.63
CA ASP A 75 24.60 7.53 10.43
C ASP A 75 24.90 6.78 11.74
N ALA A 76 25.41 7.46 12.77
CA ALA A 76 25.66 6.89 14.09
C ALA A 76 24.34 6.60 14.80
N ALA A 77 23.39 7.54 14.78
CA ALA A 77 22.06 7.33 15.35
C ALA A 77 21.32 6.18 14.66
N TRP A 78 21.41 6.10 13.33
CA TRP A 78 20.85 5.03 12.53
C TRP A 78 21.45 3.67 12.87
N LYS A 79 22.78 3.57 12.99
CA LYS A 79 23.45 2.33 13.42
C LYS A 79 23.01 1.90 14.81
N SER A 80 22.96 2.83 15.77
CA SER A 80 22.50 2.56 17.13
C SER A 80 21.04 2.09 17.14
N ALA A 81 20.16 2.76 16.39
CA ALA A 81 18.74 2.42 16.30
C ALA A 81 18.51 1.05 15.63
N LEU A 82 19.36 0.67 14.66
CA LEU A 82 19.30 -0.65 14.03
C LEU A 82 19.69 -1.79 14.98
N GLN A 83 20.60 -1.53 15.91
CA GLN A 83 21.09 -2.50 16.90
C GLN A 83 20.19 -2.59 18.15
N ALA A 84 19.27 -1.63 18.33
CA ALA A 84 18.37 -1.61 19.46
C ALA A 84 17.46 -2.85 19.44
N THR A 85 17.47 -3.60 20.55
CA THR A 85 16.66 -4.81 20.71
C THR A 85 15.26 -4.41 21.19
N VAL A 86 14.23 -4.80 20.44
CA VAL A 86 12.82 -4.56 20.81
C VAL A 86 12.40 -5.54 21.90
N LEU A 87 11.83 -5.04 22.99
CA LEU A 87 11.41 -5.86 24.12
C LEU A 87 10.04 -6.53 23.87
N PRO A 88 9.78 -7.72 24.46
CA PRO A 88 8.44 -8.29 24.55
C PRO A 88 7.46 -7.30 25.23
N PRO A 89 6.16 -7.28 24.86
CA PRO A 89 5.40 -8.28 24.11
C PRO A 89 5.26 -8.00 22.59
N ILE A 90 6.06 -7.11 22.01
CA ILE A 90 5.85 -6.66 20.62
C ILE A 90 6.03 -7.78 19.57
N GLY A 91 6.81 -8.82 19.84
CA GLY A 91 7.00 -9.95 18.91
C GLY A 91 7.92 -9.65 17.72
N LEU A 92 8.69 -8.55 17.78
CA LEU A 92 9.60 -8.09 16.74
C LEU A 92 11.09 -8.20 17.12
N ALA A 93 11.46 -9.19 17.96
CA ALA A 93 12.84 -9.34 18.45
C ALA A 93 13.89 -9.37 17.33
N ASP A 94 13.57 -10.01 16.20
CA ASP A 94 14.47 -10.15 15.04
C ASP A 94 14.32 -9.04 13.99
N THR A 95 13.55 -7.99 14.27
CA THR A 95 13.24 -6.92 13.32
C THR A 95 13.47 -5.57 13.94
N SER A 96 14.43 -4.82 13.39
CA SER A 96 14.63 -3.44 13.82
C SER A 96 13.43 -2.55 13.47
N LEU A 97 12.95 -1.80 14.46
CA LEU A 97 11.89 -0.80 14.30
C LEU A 97 12.37 0.52 13.70
N ALA A 98 13.68 0.80 13.74
CA ALA A 98 14.25 2.06 13.24
C ALA A 98 13.77 2.50 11.84
N PRO A 99 13.72 1.61 10.81
CA PRO A 99 13.25 2.00 9.49
C PRO A 99 11.76 2.42 9.47
N TRP A 100 10.95 1.79 10.32
CA TRP A 100 9.51 2.02 10.40
C TRP A 100 9.21 3.34 11.12
N ILE A 101 9.93 3.61 12.21
CA ILE A 101 9.84 4.86 12.96
C ILE A 101 10.18 6.06 12.07
N ILE A 102 11.31 5.99 11.37
CA ILE A 102 11.73 7.04 10.42
C ILE A 102 10.66 7.25 9.34
N SER A 103 10.10 6.16 8.79
CA SER A 103 9.03 6.22 7.79
C SER A 103 7.75 6.86 8.33
N SER A 104 7.36 6.53 9.56
CA SER A 104 6.15 7.06 10.20
C SER A 104 6.30 8.53 10.57
N ILE A 105 7.45 8.95 11.10
CA ILE A 105 7.75 10.37 11.36
C ILE A 105 7.70 11.18 10.06
N TRP A 106 8.34 10.69 8.99
CA TRP A 106 8.30 11.32 7.67
C TRP A 106 6.87 11.46 7.13
N THR A 107 6.10 10.38 7.25
CA THR A 107 4.71 10.33 6.79
C THR A 107 3.83 11.29 7.58
N ALA A 108 3.93 11.29 8.91
CA ALA A 108 3.18 12.19 9.79
C ALA A 108 3.48 13.66 9.50
N ARG A 109 4.74 14.01 9.21
CA ARG A 109 5.13 15.36 8.77
C ARG A 109 4.47 15.75 7.46
N ASN A 110 4.45 14.86 6.47
CA ASN A 110 3.83 15.14 5.18
C ASN A 110 2.30 15.30 5.27
N PHE A 111 1.63 14.46 6.06
CA PHE A 111 0.20 14.63 6.32
C PHE A 111 -0.11 15.98 6.97
N LEU A 112 0.71 16.44 7.91
CA LEU A 112 0.53 17.74 8.54
C LEU A 112 0.71 18.89 7.55
N ILE A 113 1.65 18.79 6.61
CA ILE A 113 1.89 19.85 5.62
C ILE A 113 0.80 19.90 4.56
N PHE A 114 0.51 18.76 3.93
CA PHE A 114 -0.34 18.69 2.73
C PHE A 114 -1.82 18.52 3.05
N GLN A 115 -2.16 17.91 4.19
CA GLN A 115 -3.55 17.60 4.56
C GLN A 115 -3.98 18.24 5.88
N LYS A 116 -3.09 19.01 6.55
CA LYS A 116 -3.33 19.61 7.88
C LYS A 116 -3.78 18.61 8.94
N ARG A 117 -3.48 17.33 8.72
CA ARG A 117 -3.82 16.23 9.63
C ARG A 117 -2.68 16.03 10.62
N GLN A 118 -3.00 16.13 11.90
CA GLN A 118 -2.07 15.85 12.98
C GLN A 118 -2.21 14.42 13.47
N PHE A 119 -1.08 13.81 13.81
CA PHE A 119 -1.01 12.52 14.49
C PHE A 119 -0.25 12.71 15.79
N SER A 120 -0.77 12.08 16.84
CA SER A 120 -0.10 11.94 18.13
C SER A 120 1.11 11.01 18.03
N ALA A 121 2.02 11.11 19.00
CA ALA A 121 3.19 10.23 19.05
C ALA A 121 2.75 8.76 19.25
N GLN A 122 1.68 8.54 20.01
CA GLN A 122 1.08 7.23 20.27
C GLN A 122 0.47 6.61 19.02
N GLU A 123 -0.31 7.36 18.23
CA GLU A 123 -0.87 6.85 16.96
C GLU A 123 0.23 6.51 15.96
N THR A 124 1.26 7.35 15.91
CA THR A 124 2.44 7.11 15.07
C THR A 124 3.12 5.82 15.51
N MET A 125 3.31 5.67 16.83
CA MET A 125 3.89 4.48 17.44
C MET A 125 3.15 3.19 17.11
N VAL A 126 1.83 3.20 17.32
CA VAL A 126 0.98 2.05 16.99
C VAL A 126 1.08 1.72 15.50
N LYS A 127 1.05 2.74 14.63
CA LYS A 127 1.16 2.55 13.18
C LYS A 127 2.45 1.87 12.78
N GLU A 128 3.61 2.29 13.30
CA GLU A 128 4.88 1.66 12.92
C GLU A 128 5.01 0.22 13.44
N ILE A 129 4.45 -0.10 14.61
CA ILE A 129 4.44 -1.46 15.14
C ILE A 129 3.56 -2.35 14.26
N CYS A 130 2.37 -1.89 13.88
CA CYS A 130 1.50 -2.60 12.96
C CYS A 130 2.20 -2.84 11.62
N ASP A 131 2.78 -1.80 11.00
CA ASP A 131 3.48 -1.91 9.71
C ASP A 131 4.66 -2.89 9.77
N ALA A 132 5.42 -2.85 10.87
CA ALA A 132 6.55 -3.75 11.06
C ALA A 132 6.08 -5.21 11.25
N LYS A 133 4.99 -5.44 12.00
CA LYS A 133 4.37 -6.76 12.19
C LYS A 133 3.81 -7.29 10.87
N GLU A 134 3.04 -6.49 10.16
CA GLU A 134 2.48 -6.82 8.85
C GLU A 134 3.59 -7.22 7.87
N TRP A 135 4.65 -6.42 7.81
CA TRP A 135 5.79 -6.74 6.95
C TRP A 135 6.48 -8.04 7.37
N LYS A 136 6.72 -8.27 8.67
CA LYS A 136 7.34 -9.51 9.16
C LYS A 136 6.47 -10.72 8.82
N SER A 137 5.16 -10.65 9.06
CA SER A 137 4.21 -11.70 8.70
C SER A 137 4.22 -11.99 7.20
N ALA A 138 4.34 -10.96 6.36
CA ALA A 138 4.46 -11.11 4.91
C ALA A 138 5.82 -11.67 4.45
N GLN A 139 6.85 -11.70 5.30
CA GLN A 139 8.12 -12.39 5.00
C GLN A 139 8.10 -13.87 5.39
N SER A 140 7.33 -14.26 6.41
CA SER A 140 7.24 -15.66 6.87
C SER A 140 6.64 -16.60 5.80
N THR A 141 5.97 -16.06 4.79
CA THR A 141 5.47 -16.78 3.60
C THR A 141 6.52 -16.99 2.52
N LEU A 142 7.77 -16.51 2.68
CA LEU A 142 8.89 -16.71 1.75
C LEU A 142 9.62 -18.04 1.92
N SER A 143 9.00 -19.05 2.53
CA SER A 143 9.44 -20.42 2.24
C SER A 143 9.24 -20.61 0.74
N PRO A 144 10.29 -20.89 -0.06
CA PRO A 144 10.07 -21.23 -1.46
C PRO A 144 9.09 -22.40 -1.42
N PRO A 145 7.92 -22.33 -2.10
CA PRO A 145 7.15 -23.53 -2.28
C PRO A 145 8.08 -24.49 -3.00
N THR A 146 8.37 -25.63 -2.39
CA THR A 146 8.88 -26.80 -3.10
C THR A 146 7.75 -27.25 -4.03
N ARG A 147 7.52 -26.49 -5.11
CA ARG A 147 6.64 -26.86 -6.19
C ARG A 147 7.52 -27.14 -7.38
N ASN A 148 7.75 -28.44 -7.57
CA ASN A 148 7.92 -28.98 -8.91
C ASN A 148 6.64 -28.66 -9.71
N THR A 149 6.48 -27.42 -10.16
CA THR A 149 5.57 -27.11 -11.26
C THR A 149 6.31 -27.40 -12.54
N ILE A 150 6.30 -28.68 -12.91
CA ILE A 150 6.33 -29.05 -14.32
C ILE A 150 5.12 -28.34 -14.92
N TYR A 151 5.34 -27.34 -15.77
CA TYR A 151 4.29 -26.80 -16.61
C TYR A 151 4.24 -27.67 -17.88
N PRO A 152 3.21 -28.51 -18.08
CA PRO A 152 2.92 -28.97 -19.43
C PRO A 152 2.26 -27.80 -20.18
N PRO A 153 2.45 -27.66 -21.50
CA PRO A 153 1.71 -26.70 -22.28
C PRO A 153 0.27 -27.21 -22.42
N ILE A 154 -0.64 -26.82 -21.52
CA ILE A 154 -2.05 -27.24 -21.57
C ILE A 154 -2.90 -26.12 -22.16
N ARG A 155 -3.63 -26.45 -23.22
CA ARG A 155 -4.75 -25.69 -23.77
C ARG A 155 -5.87 -25.69 -22.73
N HIS A 156 -6.10 -24.57 -22.04
CA HIS A 156 -7.18 -24.47 -21.05
C HIS A 156 -8.43 -23.92 -21.75
N ASN A 157 -9.44 -24.79 -21.94
CA ASN A 157 -10.80 -24.36 -22.25
C ASN A 157 -11.42 -23.86 -20.93
N TYR A 158 -11.26 -22.58 -20.62
CA TYR A 158 -11.99 -21.95 -19.51
C TYR A 158 -13.48 -21.90 -19.87
N GLU A 159 -14.33 -22.32 -18.94
CA GLU A 159 -15.78 -22.35 -19.17
C GLU A 159 -16.40 -20.96 -19.07
N PHE A 160 -15.81 -20.09 -18.24
CA PHE A 160 -16.29 -18.74 -18.00
C PHE A 160 -15.18 -17.69 -18.10
N THR A 161 -15.54 -16.52 -18.60
CA THR A 161 -14.67 -15.33 -18.64
C THR A 161 -15.28 -14.23 -17.79
N CYS A 162 -14.51 -13.66 -16.87
CA CYS A 162 -14.87 -12.49 -16.11
C CYS A 162 -14.07 -11.29 -16.61
N ARG A 163 -14.76 -10.21 -16.97
CA ARG A 163 -14.14 -8.95 -17.38
C ARG A 163 -14.41 -7.90 -16.34
N SER A 164 -13.40 -7.12 -15.98
CA SER A 164 -13.54 -6.02 -15.02
C SER A 164 -12.88 -4.73 -15.51
N ASP A 165 -13.48 -3.60 -15.12
CA ASP A 165 -12.94 -2.26 -15.34
C ASP A 165 -13.31 -1.32 -14.17
N ALA A 166 -12.53 -0.27 -13.99
CA ALA A 166 -12.73 0.76 -12.98
C ALA A 166 -12.55 2.17 -13.56
N ALA A 167 -13.48 3.06 -13.20
CA ALA A 167 -13.44 4.47 -13.55
C ALA A 167 -13.13 5.32 -12.31
N TRP A 168 -12.18 6.24 -12.42
CA TRP A 168 -11.80 7.14 -11.33
C TRP A 168 -11.99 8.62 -11.73
N LYS A 169 -12.59 9.42 -10.84
CA LYS A 169 -12.70 10.87 -11.00
C LYS A 169 -12.02 11.60 -9.85
N LYS A 170 -10.84 12.16 -10.16
CA LYS A 170 -9.97 12.87 -9.21
C LYS A 170 -10.66 14.05 -8.52
N GLU A 171 -11.46 14.82 -9.26
CA GLU A 171 -12.14 16.02 -8.78
C GLU A 171 -13.13 15.73 -7.63
N LEU A 172 -13.72 14.53 -7.63
CA LEU A 172 -14.76 14.14 -6.68
C LEU A 172 -14.25 13.09 -5.67
N ASN A 173 -12.99 12.68 -5.80
CA ASN A 173 -12.39 11.59 -5.04
C ASN A 173 -13.28 10.34 -5.02
N SER A 174 -13.87 10.00 -6.18
CA SER A 174 -14.82 8.91 -6.32
C SER A 174 -14.42 7.96 -7.44
N GLY A 175 -14.73 6.68 -7.24
CA GLY A 175 -14.51 5.60 -8.20
C GLY A 175 -15.80 4.82 -8.46
N GLY A 176 -15.92 4.29 -9.66
CA GLY A 176 -16.91 3.29 -10.03
C GLY A 176 -16.21 2.03 -10.52
N VAL A 177 -16.75 0.86 -10.20
CA VAL A 177 -16.22 -0.44 -10.61
C VAL A 177 -17.32 -1.19 -11.35
N ALA A 178 -16.94 -1.95 -12.37
CA ALA A 178 -17.85 -2.83 -13.09
C ALA A 178 -17.18 -4.16 -13.39
N TRP A 179 -17.98 -5.23 -13.37
CA TRP A 179 -17.55 -6.54 -13.82
C TRP A 179 -18.69 -7.33 -14.44
N SER A 180 -18.35 -8.19 -15.41
CA SER A 180 -19.31 -9.02 -16.15
C SER A 180 -18.78 -10.44 -16.36
N PHE A 181 -19.66 -11.43 -16.25
CA PHE A 181 -19.37 -12.83 -16.56
C PHE A 181 -19.92 -13.21 -17.93
N TYR A 182 -19.13 -13.98 -18.67
CA TYR A 182 -19.42 -14.50 -19.99
C TYR A 182 -19.24 -16.02 -19.99
N ASN A 183 -20.10 -16.74 -20.69
CA ASN A 183 -19.92 -18.17 -20.94
C ASN A 183 -18.92 -18.41 -22.09
N SER A 184 -18.67 -19.68 -22.39
CA SER A 184 -17.78 -20.13 -23.47
C SER A 184 -18.27 -19.76 -24.88
N SER A 185 -19.56 -19.46 -25.07
CA SER A 185 -20.10 -18.92 -26.33
C SER A 185 -19.99 -17.38 -26.44
N GLY A 186 -19.47 -16.70 -25.41
CA GLY A 186 -19.34 -15.24 -25.37
C GLY A 186 -20.63 -14.50 -25.02
N GLU A 187 -21.66 -15.22 -24.59
CA GLU A 187 -22.90 -14.64 -24.09
C GLU A 187 -22.72 -14.21 -22.63
N ARG A 188 -23.26 -13.04 -22.31
CA ARG A 188 -23.16 -12.43 -20.98
C ARG A 188 -24.18 -13.08 -20.04
N ILE A 189 -23.69 -13.65 -18.95
CA ILE A 189 -24.48 -14.31 -17.92
C ILE A 189 -24.99 -13.29 -16.91
N ASN A 190 -24.09 -12.42 -16.42
CA ASN A 190 -24.42 -11.44 -15.40
C ASN A 190 -23.47 -10.23 -15.45
N SER A 191 -23.94 -9.07 -15.01
CA SER A 191 -23.17 -7.83 -14.96
C SER A 191 -23.55 -6.99 -13.75
N HIS A 192 -22.55 -6.55 -13.00
CA HIS A 192 -22.75 -5.73 -11.80
C HIS A 192 -21.83 -4.52 -11.80
N SER A 193 -22.32 -3.46 -11.16
CA SER A 193 -21.60 -2.19 -10.93
C SER A 193 -21.30 -1.94 -9.46
N GLU A 194 -21.48 -2.96 -8.62
CA GLU A 194 -21.34 -2.85 -7.17
C GLU A 194 -19.90 -3.15 -6.74
N PRO A 195 -19.42 -2.57 -5.62
CA PRO A 195 -18.05 -2.77 -5.13
C PRO A 195 -17.75 -4.18 -4.61
N VAL A 196 -18.74 -5.08 -4.63
CA VAL A 196 -18.61 -6.45 -4.14
C VAL A 196 -17.54 -7.18 -4.95
N ALA A 197 -16.66 -7.90 -4.25
CA ALA A 197 -15.53 -8.60 -4.85
C ALA A 197 -16.01 -9.63 -5.89
N PHE A 198 -15.66 -9.40 -7.16
CA PHE A 198 -16.10 -10.23 -8.29
C PHE A 198 -15.75 -11.72 -8.13
N MET A 199 -14.68 -12.07 -7.41
CA MET A 199 -14.32 -13.47 -7.11
C MET A 199 -15.29 -14.12 -6.12
N GLU A 200 -15.75 -13.41 -5.08
CA GLU A 200 -16.73 -13.95 -4.12
C GLU A 200 -18.03 -14.30 -4.83
N HIS A 201 -18.43 -13.45 -5.80
CA HIS A 201 -19.61 -13.71 -6.60
C HIS A 201 -19.41 -14.89 -7.56
N ALA A 202 -18.23 -15.06 -8.15
CA ALA A 202 -17.91 -16.25 -8.96
C ALA A 202 -17.97 -17.54 -8.14
N ILE A 203 -17.51 -17.50 -6.88
CA ILE A 203 -17.59 -18.63 -5.94
C ILE A 203 -19.06 -18.91 -5.58
N ALA A 204 -19.85 -17.88 -5.33
CA ALA A 204 -21.29 -18.02 -5.05
C ALA A 204 -22.05 -18.65 -6.23
N LEU A 205 -21.65 -18.35 -7.45
CA LEU A 205 -22.17 -18.94 -8.69
C LEU A 205 -21.58 -20.33 -9.00
N GLN A 206 -20.69 -20.86 -8.14
CA GLN A 206 -20.03 -22.16 -8.30
C GLN A 206 -19.27 -22.30 -9.63
N LEU A 207 -18.69 -21.21 -10.13
CA LEU A 207 -17.92 -21.23 -11.37
C LEU A 207 -16.56 -21.91 -11.12
N GLY A 208 -16.41 -23.16 -11.58
CA GLY A 208 -15.20 -23.95 -11.31
C GLY A 208 -13.97 -23.54 -12.13
N SER A 209 -14.16 -23.13 -13.39
CA SER A 209 -13.06 -22.75 -14.30
C SER A 209 -13.29 -21.36 -14.90
N VAL A 210 -12.50 -20.38 -14.44
CA VAL A 210 -12.70 -18.95 -14.78
C VAL A 210 -11.40 -18.28 -15.22
N ILE A 211 -11.46 -17.50 -16.28
CA ILE A 211 -10.41 -16.53 -16.64
C ILE A 211 -10.86 -15.11 -16.30
N PHE A 212 -10.05 -14.39 -15.53
CA PHE A 212 -10.26 -12.99 -15.18
C PHE A 212 -9.44 -12.10 -16.10
N GLU A 213 -10.09 -11.15 -16.78
CA GLU A 213 -9.48 -10.21 -17.72
C GLU A 213 -9.58 -8.77 -17.21
N SER A 214 -8.48 -8.03 -17.32
CA SER A 214 -8.39 -6.62 -16.93
C SER A 214 -7.49 -5.84 -17.88
N ASP A 215 -7.73 -4.54 -18.05
CA ASP A 215 -6.82 -3.62 -18.75
C ASP A 215 -5.73 -3.03 -17.86
N SER A 216 -5.68 -3.41 -16.58
CA SER A 216 -4.60 -3.01 -15.69
C SER A 216 -3.44 -3.98 -15.81
N LEU A 217 -2.50 -3.69 -16.73
CA LEU A 217 -1.27 -4.48 -16.90
C LEU A 217 -0.50 -4.63 -15.58
N GLN A 218 -0.48 -3.57 -14.76
CA GLN A 218 0.18 -3.58 -13.45
C GLN A 218 -0.49 -4.56 -12.48
N LEU A 219 -1.83 -4.59 -12.44
CA LEU A 219 -2.58 -5.52 -11.59
C LEU A 219 -2.36 -6.96 -12.03
N VAL A 220 -2.48 -7.24 -13.33
CA VAL A 220 -2.28 -8.59 -13.87
C VAL A 220 -0.84 -9.06 -13.63
N ALA A 221 0.15 -8.19 -13.85
CA ALA A 221 1.55 -8.50 -13.56
C ALA A 221 1.80 -8.74 -12.07
N ALA A 222 1.12 -8.02 -11.17
CA ALA A 222 1.22 -8.23 -9.73
C ALA A 222 0.65 -9.58 -9.29
N ILE A 223 -0.46 -10.00 -9.89
CA ILE A 223 -1.10 -11.29 -9.59
C ILE A 223 -0.27 -12.46 -10.14
N VAL A 224 0.20 -12.35 -11.39
CA VAL A 224 0.91 -13.45 -12.10
C VAL A 224 2.40 -13.53 -11.74
N GLY A 225 3.08 -12.38 -11.62
CA GLY A 225 4.54 -12.28 -11.53
C GLY A 225 5.09 -12.12 -10.11
N ASP A 226 4.29 -12.38 -9.07
CA ASP A 226 4.65 -12.20 -7.65
C ASP A 226 5.31 -10.83 -7.34
N SER A 227 4.87 -9.78 -8.05
CA SER A 227 5.47 -8.46 -7.94
C SER A 227 4.91 -7.72 -6.73
N SER A 228 5.78 -7.40 -5.76
CA SER A 228 5.38 -6.82 -4.47
C SER A 228 5.02 -5.33 -4.59
N PHE A 229 3.74 -5.01 -4.80
CA PHE A 229 3.20 -3.66 -4.61
C PHE A 229 2.62 -3.53 -3.20
N SER A 230 3.24 -2.71 -2.34
CA SER A 230 2.86 -2.59 -0.92
C SER A 230 1.45 -2.05 -0.68
N GLU A 231 0.85 -1.39 -1.66
CA GLU A 231 -0.47 -0.73 -1.54
C GLU A 231 -1.65 -1.64 -1.91
N ILE A 232 -1.41 -2.74 -2.64
CA ILE A 232 -2.44 -3.71 -3.04
C ILE A 232 -2.18 -5.10 -2.45
N HIS A 233 -1.25 -5.24 -1.51
CA HIS A 233 -0.83 -6.53 -0.99
C HIS A 233 -1.96 -7.29 -0.27
N GLU A 234 -2.81 -6.60 0.49
CA GLU A 234 -3.99 -7.20 1.13
C GLU A 234 -4.93 -7.80 0.07
N ILE A 235 -5.25 -7.00 -0.96
CA ILE A 235 -6.08 -7.42 -2.09
C ILE A 235 -5.44 -8.59 -2.84
N LEU A 236 -4.12 -8.60 -3.04
CA LEU A 236 -3.41 -9.71 -3.67
C LEU A 236 -3.43 -10.99 -2.81
N SER A 237 -3.36 -10.85 -1.49
CA SER A 237 -3.50 -11.97 -0.56
C SER A 237 -4.92 -12.55 -0.60
N ASP A 238 -5.93 -11.68 -0.62
CA ASP A 238 -7.33 -12.09 -0.74
C ASP A 238 -7.58 -12.79 -2.09
N ILE A 239 -7.05 -12.24 -3.19
CA ILE A 239 -7.07 -12.88 -4.51
C ILE A 239 -6.47 -14.28 -4.43
N ARG A 240 -5.32 -14.47 -3.76
CA ARG A 240 -4.67 -15.78 -3.62
C ARG A 240 -5.51 -16.76 -2.81
N ILE A 241 -6.13 -16.31 -1.71
CA ILE A 241 -7.00 -17.14 -0.89
C ILE A 241 -8.22 -17.56 -1.70
N LEU A 242 -8.91 -16.61 -2.33
CA LEU A 242 -10.10 -16.86 -3.13
C LEU A 242 -9.80 -17.72 -4.36
N SER A 243 -8.61 -17.59 -4.95
CA SER A 243 -8.15 -18.43 -6.07
C SER A 243 -8.15 -19.92 -5.73
N THR A 244 -8.01 -20.30 -4.45
CA THR A 244 -8.04 -21.71 -4.02
C THR A 244 -9.41 -22.36 -4.11
N ALA A 245 -10.48 -21.56 -4.21
CA ALA A 245 -11.85 -22.05 -4.36
C ALA A 245 -12.19 -22.49 -5.80
N PHE A 246 -11.33 -22.18 -6.78
CA PHE A 246 -11.54 -22.50 -8.19
C PHE A 246 -10.78 -23.78 -8.59
N VAL A 247 -11.38 -24.60 -9.45
CA VAL A 247 -10.72 -25.75 -10.07
C VAL A 247 -9.62 -25.29 -11.04
N SER A 248 -9.88 -24.21 -11.77
CA SER A 248 -8.89 -23.58 -12.65
C SER A 248 -9.13 -22.08 -12.73
N ILE A 249 -8.09 -21.28 -12.48
CA ILE A 249 -8.15 -19.83 -12.52
C ILE A 249 -6.97 -19.26 -13.31
N SER A 250 -7.20 -18.20 -14.07
CA SER A 250 -6.15 -17.47 -14.77
C SER A 250 -6.46 -15.97 -14.83
N PHE A 251 -5.41 -15.16 -14.92
CA PHE A 251 -5.50 -13.71 -15.00
C PHE A 251 -4.81 -13.23 -16.27
N ARG A 252 -5.50 -12.42 -17.07
CA ARG A 252 -5.03 -11.97 -18.38
C ARG A 252 -5.19 -10.47 -18.56
N PHE A 253 -4.17 -9.84 -19.13
CA PHE A 253 -4.25 -8.46 -19.60
C PHE A 253 -4.94 -8.40 -20.96
N ILE A 254 -5.86 -7.44 -21.12
CA ILE A 254 -6.50 -7.15 -22.41
C ILE A 254 -6.50 -5.64 -22.66
N HIS A 255 -6.48 -5.25 -23.94
CA HIS A 255 -6.58 -3.84 -24.30
C HIS A 255 -7.99 -3.29 -24.00
N ARG A 256 -8.05 -2.05 -23.50
CA ARG A 256 -9.29 -1.36 -23.12
C ARG A 256 -10.33 -1.28 -24.24
N GLU A 257 -9.91 -1.32 -25.51
CA GLU A 257 -10.81 -1.38 -26.67
C GLU A 257 -11.75 -2.60 -26.65
N ASN A 258 -11.36 -3.66 -25.92
CA ASN A 258 -12.13 -4.88 -25.74
C ASN A 258 -13.04 -4.85 -24.50
N LEU A 259 -12.98 -3.79 -23.68
CA LEU A 259 -13.73 -3.58 -22.43
C LEU A 259 -14.74 -2.42 -22.52
N LYS A 260 -15.17 -2.05 -23.73
CA LYS A 260 -16.07 -0.89 -23.94
C LYS A 260 -17.36 -0.95 -23.13
N PHE A 261 -17.86 -2.16 -22.86
CA PHE A 261 -19.08 -2.36 -22.09
C PHE A 261 -18.84 -2.13 -20.60
N GLU A 262 -17.82 -2.76 -20.03
CA GLU A 262 -17.42 -2.62 -18.63
C GLU A 262 -17.00 -1.18 -18.31
N ASP A 263 -16.27 -0.52 -19.20
CA ASP A 263 -15.89 0.90 -19.08
C ASP A 263 -17.13 1.80 -19.02
N SER A 264 -18.13 1.53 -19.88
CA SER A 264 -19.39 2.27 -19.86
C SER A 264 -20.16 2.06 -18.55
N ILE A 265 -20.18 0.83 -18.02
CA ILE A 265 -20.86 0.52 -16.75
C ILE A 265 -20.12 1.16 -15.58
N ALA A 266 -18.79 1.10 -15.54
CA ALA A 266 -17.98 1.70 -14.48
C ALA A 266 -18.18 3.22 -14.44
N LYS A 267 -18.21 3.88 -15.61
CA LYS A 267 -18.54 5.31 -15.74
C LYS A 267 -19.98 5.62 -15.33
N GLN A 268 -20.94 4.74 -15.66
CA GLN A 268 -22.33 4.91 -15.24
C GLN A 268 -22.46 4.79 -13.72
N ALA A 269 -21.81 3.80 -13.10
CA ALA A 269 -21.77 3.61 -11.65
C ALA A 269 -21.23 4.84 -10.93
N LEU A 270 -20.10 5.36 -11.43
CA LEU A 270 -19.50 6.60 -10.98
C LEU A 270 -20.47 7.78 -11.09
N SER A 271 -21.18 7.92 -12.22
CA SER A 271 -22.15 9.00 -12.41
C SER A 271 -23.36 8.92 -11.47
N ARG A 272 -23.86 7.70 -11.19
CA ARG A 272 -24.99 7.48 -10.28
C ARG A 272 -24.62 7.82 -8.84
N PHE A 273 -23.43 7.41 -8.40
CA PHE A 273 -22.91 7.75 -7.07
C PHE A 273 -22.79 9.27 -6.87
N VAL A 274 -22.42 10.00 -7.93
CA VAL A 274 -22.35 11.47 -7.90
C VAL A 274 -23.73 12.10 -7.72
N VAL A 275 -24.75 11.62 -8.44
CA VAL A 275 -26.13 12.14 -8.31
C VAL A 275 -26.72 11.91 -6.92
N THR A 276 -26.47 10.75 -6.30
CA THR A 276 -26.99 10.44 -4.96
C THR A 276 -26.40 11.34 -3.87
N ARG A 277 -25.12 11.74 -3.98
CA ARG A 277 -24.50 12.69 -3.03
C ARG A 277 -25.08 14.10 -3.13
N PHE A 278 -25.45 14.57 -4.32
CA PHE A 278 -26.07 15.88 -4.47
C PHE A 278 -27.49 15.93 -3.93
N ASN A 279 -28.25 14.83 -4.00
CA ASN A 279 -29.62 14.75 -3.48
C ASN A 279 -29.72 14.55 -1.96
N GLN A 280 -28.61 14.27 -1.26
CA GLN A 280 -28.56 14.22 0.22
C GLN A 280 -28.04 15.52 0.86
N ALA A 281 -27.70 16.53 0.04
CA ALA A 281 -27.14 17.80 0.48
C ALA A 281 -28.11 18.99 0.31
N ILE A 282 -29.39 18.72 0.07
CA ILE A 282 -30.52 19.67 0.08
C ILE A 282 -31.47 19.24 1.19
#